data_AF-R6EM17-F1
#
_entry.id   AF-R6EM17-F1
#
_cell.length_a   1.000
_cell.length_b   1.000
_cell.length_c   1.000
_cell.angle_alpha   90.00
_cell.angle_beta   90.00
_cell.angle_gamma   90.00
#
_symmetry.space_group_name_H-M   'P 1'
#
loop_
_entity.id
_entity.type
_entity.pdbx_description
1 polymer ?
#
loop_
_entity_poly.entity_id
_entity_poly.type
_entity_poly.pdbx_seq_one_letter_code
_entity_poly.pdbx_strand_id
1 'polypeptide(L)'
;MLEQAGAQSIVQGIIDCFFEEEGELVLVDYKTTGVGSEGEFAARRESIRARYAMQIDLYRRALEAATGKHVKEAYLYLTNLGETIEM
;
A
#
# COMPACT_ATOMS: atom_id res chain seq x y z
N MET A 1 3.38 -15.00 6.64
CA MET A 1 4.51 -15.94 6.63
C MET A 1 4.85 -16.24 5.18
N LEU A 2 6.04 -15.84 4.73
CA LEU A 2 6.55 -16.18 3.39
C LEU A 2 7.66 -17.20 3.63
N GLU A 3 7.49 -18.42 3.12
CA GLU A 3 8.51 -19.46 3.22
C GLU A 3 9.46 -19.36 2.04
N GLN A 4 10.74 -19.08 2.32
CA GLN A 4 11.85 -19.37 1.42
C GLN A 4 12.82 -20.28 2.16
N ALA A 5 13.07 -21.46 1.58
CA ALA A 5 14.09 -22.46 1.92
C ALA A 5 14.53 -22.50 3.40
N GLY A 6 13.73 -23.15 4.26
CA GLY A 6 14.16 -23.66 5.57
C GLY A 6 14.44 -22.63 6.68
N ALA A 7 14.37 -21.33 6.39
CA ALA A 7 14.50 -20.28 7.39
C ALA A 7 13.18 -19.51 7.53
N GLN A 8 12.57 -19.57 8.72
CA GLN A 8 11.41 -18.74 9.04
C GLN A 8 11.83 -17.27 9.04
N SER A 9 11.34 -16.52 8.04
CA SER A 9 11.63 -15.09 7.92
C SER A 9 10.49 -14.29 8.53
N ILE A 10 10.83 -13.40 9.48
CA ILE A 10 9.90 -12.44 10.06
C ILE A 10 9.94 -11.18 9.20
N VAL A 11 8.77 -10.76 8.71
CA VAL A 11 8.61 -9.48 8.00
C VAL A 11 8.04 -8.48 9.00
N GLN A 12 8.71 -7.36 9.17
CA GLN A 12 8.26 -6.24 10.00
C GLN A 12 8.13 -4.99 9.13
N GLY A 13 7.09 -4.20 9.38
CA GLY A 13 6.79 -2.97 8.66
C GLY A 13 5.95 -2.02 9.52
N ILE A 14 5.81 -0.79 9.04
CA ILE A 14 5.00 0.26 9.68
C ILE A 14 3.96 0.68 8.66
N ILE A 15 2.69 0.58 9.04
CA ILE A 15 1.58 1.06 8.24
C ILE A 15 1.41 2.55 8.51
N ASP A 16 1.44 3.35 7.45
CA ASP A 16 1.36 4.81 7.56
C ASP A 16 -0.01 5.26 8.10
N CYS A 17 -1.10 4.76 7.52
CA CYS A 17 -2.46 5.10 7.94
C CYS A 17 -3.47 4.01 7.52
N PHE A 18 -4.42 3.72 8.40
CA PHE A 18 -5.65 3.04 8.04
C PHE A 18 -6.79 3.59 8.90
N PHE A 19 -8.01 3.51 8.40
CA PHE A 19 -9.21 3.90 9.14
C PHE A 19 -10.38 2.98 8.76
N GLU A 20 -11.43 3.05 9.56
CA GLU A 20 -12.63 2.24 9.37
C GLU A 20 -13.74 3.08 8.74
N GLU A 21 -14.41 2.50 7.75
CA GLU A 21 -15.59 3.06 7.10
C GLU A 21 -16.60 1.94 6.87
N GLU A 22 -17.80 2.07 7.45
CA GLU A 22 -18.90 1.11 7.34
C GLU A 22 -18.55 -0.33 7.81
N GLY A 23 -17.62 -0.46 8.77
CA GLY A 23 -17.21 -1.75 9.32
C GLY A 23 -16.03 -2.41 8.59
N GLU A 24 -15.56 -1.80 7.51
CA GLU A 24 -14.42 -2.26 6.71
C GLU A 24 -13.27 -1.25 6.77
N LEU A 25 -12.07 -1.68 6.40
CA LEU A 25 -10.86 -0.86 6.50
C LEU A 25 -10.49 -0.23 5.17
N VAL A 26 -10.05 1.03 5.23
CA VAL A 26 -9.38 1.75 4.15
C VAL A 26 -7.92 1.95 4.55
N LEU A 27 -7.00 1.52 3.69
CA LEU A 27 -5.55 1.63 3.88
C LEU A 27 -4.98 2.78 3.03
N VAL A 28 -4.12 3.61 3.61
CA VAL A 28 -3.43 4.69 2.90
C VAL A 28 -1.93 4.65 3.22
N ASP A 29 -1.11 4.60 2.17
CA ASP A 29 0.35 4.72 2.25
C ASP A 29 0.77 6.04 1.59
N TYR A 30 1.60 6.83 2.26
CA TYR A 30 2.04 8.13 1.77
C TYR A 30 3.44 7.99 1.16
N LYS A 31 3.64 8.51 -0.06
CA LYS A 31 4.97 8.53 -0.68
C LYS A 31 5.24 9.84 -1.41
N THR A 32 6.43 10.37 -1.16
CA THR A 32 7.05 11.39 -2.02
C THR A 32 7.78 10.63 -3.13
N THR A 33 7.25 10.65 -4.35
CA THR A 33 7.90 9.97 -5.48
C THR A 33 8.88 10.90 -6.19
N GLY A 34 9.73 10.34 -7.05
CA GLY A 34 10.61 11.11 -7.94
C GLY A 34 9.91 11.66 -9.19
N VAL A 35 8.58 11.71 -9.21
CA VAL A 35 7.79 12.20 -10.33
C VAL A 35 7.50 13.69 -10.13
N GLY A 36 7.87 14.54 -11.08
CA GLY A 36 7.81 16.00 -10.91
C GLY A 36 6.64 16.70 -11.60
N SER A 37 5.87 16.01 -12.43
CA SER A 37 4.78 16.60 -13.21
C SER A 37 3.62 15.62 -13.43
N GLU A 38 2.43 16.14 -13.70
CA GLU A 38 1.24 15.34 -14.04
C GLU A 38 1.46 14.47 -15.28
N GLY A 39 2.12 15.00 -16.31
CA GLY A 39 2.43 14.24 -17.53
C GLY A 39 3.35 13.05 -17.26
N GLU A 40 4.36 13.24 -16.41
CA GLU A 40 5.23 12.15 -15.99
C GLU A 40 4.49 11.14 -15.09
N PHE A 41 3.60 11.60 -14.22
CA PHE A 41 2.74 10.75 -13.40
C PHE A 41 1.87 9.84 -14.25
N ALA A 42 1.17 10.41 -15.24
CA ALA A 42 0.33 9.64 -16.16
C ALA A 42 1.13 8.55 -16.88
N ALA A 43 2.35 8.85 -17.33
CA ALA A 43 3.22 7.89 -18.02
C ALA A 43 3.77 6.78 -17.09
N ARG A 44 3.98 7.08 -15.80
CA ARG A 44 4.63 6.17 -14.84
C ARG A 44 3.69 5.51 -13.86
N ARG A 45 2.41 5.90 -13.83
CA ARG A 45 1.41 5.46 -12.85
C ARG A 45 1.43 3.95 -12.62
N GLU A 46 1.38 3.17 -13.69
CA GLU A 46 1.32 1.70 -13.59
C GLU A 46 2.64 1.10 -13.07
N SER A 47 3.79 1.66 -13.46
CA SER A 47 5.09 1.23 -12.92
C SER A 47 5.22 1.51 -11.41
N ILE A 48 4.64 2.62 -10.95
CA ILE A 48 4.59 2.97 -9.52
C ILE A 48 3.67 2.00 -8.80
N ARG A 49 2.47 1.75 -9.32
CA ARG A 49 1.54 0.75 -8.76
C ARG A 49 2.22 -0.61 -8.61
N ALA A 50 2.83 -1.13 -9.67
CA ALA A 50 3.50 -2.43 -9.66
C ALA A 50 4.64 -2.50 -8.62
N ARG A 51 5.40 -1.41 -8.45
CA ARG A 51 6.48 -1.32 -7.46
C ARG A 51 5.98 -1.47 -6.01
N TYR A 52 4.83 -0.89 -5.69
CA TYR A 52 4.28 -0.88 -4.33
C TYR A 52 3.25 -1.98 -4.06
N ALA A 53 2.79 -2.70 -5.09
CA ALA A 53 1.75 -3.72 -4.98
C ALA A 53 2.04 -4.77 -3.89
N MET A 54 3.27 -5.31 -3.85
CA MET A 54 3.64 -6.31 -2.83
C MET A 54 3.62 -5.75 -1.41
N GLN A 55 4.10 -4.52 -1.21
CA GLN A 55 4.10 -3.89 0.12
C GLN A 55 2.68 -3.67 0.62
N ILE A 56 1.80 -3.16 -0.25
CA ILE A 56 0.40 -2.93 0.09
C ILE A 56 -0.32 -4.26 0.36
N ASP A 57 -0.06 -5.32 -0.41
CA ASP A 57 -0.60 -6.66 -0.12
C ASP A 57 -0.18 -7.16 1.29
N LEU A 58 1.09 -6.98 1.65
CA LEU A 58 1.57 -7.34 2.98
C LEU A 58 0.86 -6.55 4.09
N TYR A 59 0.60 -5.26 3.87
CA TYR A 59 -0.13 -4.42 4.81
C TYR A 59 -1.60 -4.82 4.93
N ARG A 60 -2.28 -5.11 3.80
CA ARG A 60 -3.65 -5.63 3.80
C ARG A 60 -3.73 -6.89 4.65
N ARG A 61 -2.89 -7.88 4.34
CA ARG A 61 -2.85 -9.15 5.07
C ARG A 61 -2.54 -8.97 6.56
N ALA A 62 -1.66 -8.04 6.92
CA ALA A 62 -1.35 -7.74 8.31
C ALA A 62 -2.55 -7.12 9.05
N LEU A 63 -3.24 -6.17 8.44
CA LEU A 63 -4.44 -5.54 9.03
C LEU A 63 -5.58 -6.54 9.18
N GLU A 64 -5.88 -7.30 8.14
CA GLU A 64 -6.95 -8.30 8.17
C GLU A 64 -6.67 -9.36 9.24
N ALA A 65 -5.43 -9.84 9.35
CA ALA A 65 -5.04 -10.79 10.39
C ALA A 65 -5.08 -10.20 11.80
N ALA A 66 -4.69 -8.92 11.98
CA ALA A 66 -4.64 -8.28 13.28
C ALA A 66 -6.02 -7.82 13.80
N THR A 67 -6.92 -7.45 12.89
CA THR A 67 -8.21 -6.82 13.24
C THR A 67 -9.41 -7.72 12.98
N GLY A 68 -9.28 -8.72 12.11
CA GLY A 68 -10.39 -9.54 11.63
C GLY A 68 -11.35 -8.82 10.66
N LYS A 69 -11.03 -7.58 10.23
CA LYS A 69 -11.84 -6.78 9.30
C LYS A 69 -11.23 -6.81 7.91
N HIS A 70 -12.07 -6.83 6.87
CA HIS A 70 -11.63 -6.77 5.48
C HIS A 70 -11.07 -5.38 5.15
N VAL A 71 -10.00 -5.32 4.37
CA VAL A 71 -9.51 -4.05 3.78
C VAL A 71 -10.17 -3.89 2.41
N LYS A 72 -11.24 -3.10 2.35
CA LYS A 72 -12.01 -2.88 1.11
C LYS A 72 -11.24 -2.06 0.08
N GLU A 73 -10.48 -1.06 0.52
CA GLU A 73 -9.78 -0.11 -0.35
C GLU A 73 -8.35 0.12 0.14
N ALA A 74 -7.42 0.31 -0.79
CA ALA A 74 -6.07 0.74 -0.48
C ALA A 74 -5.56 1.76 -1.49
N TYR A 75 -4.88 2.78 -0.98
CA TYR A 75 -4.38 3.88 -1.79
C TYR A 75 -2.91 4.16 -1.50
N LEU A 76 -2.19 4.48 -2.57
CA LEU A 76 -0.91 5.16 -2.51
C LEU A 76 -1.13 6.64 -2.81
N TYR A 77 -0.95 7.50 -1.81
CA TYR A 77 -1.07 8.96 -1.95
C TYR A 77 0.30 9.60 -2.22
N LEU A 78 0.44 10.24 -3.38
CA LEU A 78 1.65 10.92 -3.81
C LEU A 78 1.66 12.35 -3.30
N THR A 79 2.25 12.55 -2.11
CA THR A 79 2.20 13.83 -1.38
C THR A 79 2.78 15.01 -2.15
N ASN A 80 3.75 14.77 -3.05
CA ASN A 80 4.36 15.80 -3.87
C ASN A 80 3.50 16.25 -5.07
N LEU A 81 2.48 15.47 -5.43
CA LEU A 81 1.57 15.76 -6.56
C LEU A 81 0.12 16.00 -6.11
N GLY A 82 -0.26 15.54 -4.90
CA GLY A 82 -1.66 15.52 -4.47
C GLY A 82 -2.49 14.45 -5.19
N GLU A 83 -1.83 13.45 -5.78
CA GLU A 83 -2.44 12.42 -6.63
C GLU A 83 -2.55 11.07 -5.90
N THR A 84 -3.53 10.27 -6.28
CA THR A 84 -3.75 8.93 -5.71
C THR A 84 -3.64 7.81 -6.75
N ILE A 85 -3.01 6.71 -6.35
CA ILE A 85 -3.09 5.44 -7.07
C ILE A 85 -3.91 4.48 -6.22
N GLU A 86 -5.04 4.03 -6.76
CA GLU A 86 -5.77 2.86 -6.23
C GLU A 86 -4.94 1.58 -6.46
N MET A 87 -4.79 0.78 -5.40
CA MET A 87 -3.86 -0.35 -5.32
C MET A 87 -4.54 -1.70 -5.48
#